data_AF-A0A2V9N7D3-F1
#
_entry.id   AF-A0A2V9N7D3-F1
#
_cell.length_a   1.000
_cell.length_b   1.000
_cell.length_c   1.000
_cell.angle_alpha   90.00
_cell.angle_beta   90.00
_cell.angle_gamma   90.00
#
_symmetry.space_group_name_H-M   'P 1'
#
loop_
_entity.id
_entity.type
_entity.pdbx_description
1 polymer ?
#
loop_
_entity_poly.entity_id
_entity_poly.type
_entity_poly.pdbx_seq_one_letter_code
_entity_poly.pdbx_strand_id
1 'polypeptide(L)'
;MATASILKKRKRAVARKLTLVPQPGRFGPWGGRYVPETLMAALDELEREYERAKRDPKFKARLDGLLKTYAGRPTALSFARRLTEKLGGAKIYLKREDLLHTGAHKINNCIGQGLLVERMGKHRVVAETGAGQHGVATATVCALLGFECLVYMGTEDMRRQELNVFRMRLLGAEVRGVDTGSRTLKDAINEAMRDWVTNVRTTHYLLGSVLGAHPYPTMVRDFHRVIGREARSQIMKAEGKLPTAIIACVGGGSNAIGIFHEFIGDKKVQLIGVEAGGRGERLGDHAARFRGGLPGVLQGTYSYVLQD
;
A
#
# COMPACT_ATOMS: atom_id res chain seq x y z
N MET A 1 -2.20 42.82 -28.75
CA MET A 1 -1.61 41.50 -29.15
C MET A 1 -0.21 41.20 -28.57
N ALA A 2 0.44 42.08 -27.80
CA ALA A 2 1.79 41.82 -27.28
C ALA A 2 1.86 41.09 -25.91
N THR A 3 0.77 41.04 -25.14
CA THR A 3 0.76 40.49 -23.76
C THR A 3 0.55 38.97 -23.68
N ALA A 4 -0.14 38.35 -24.65
CA ALA A 4 -0.35 36.89 -24.69
C ALA A 4 0.92 36.10 -25.06
N SER A 5 1.86 36.74 -25.75
CA SER A 5 3.16 36.16 -26.18
C SER A 5 4.12 35.95 -25.00
N ILE A 6 4.11 36.88 -24.03
CA ILE A 6 5.00 36.86 -22.86
C ILE A 6 4.57 35.78 -21.85
N LEU A 7 3.26 35.54 -21.69
CA LEU A 7 2.73 34.46 -20.84
C LEU A 7 2.99 33.06 -21.42
N LYS A 8 2.94 32.88 -22.75
CA LYS A 8 3.33 31.62 -23.40
C LYS A 8 4.84 31.36 -23.32
N LYS A 9 5.68 32.39 -23.40
CA LYS A 9 7.13 32.27 -23.18
C LYS A 9 7.48 31.96 -21.72
N ARG A 10 6.76 32.51 -20.74
CA ARG A 10 6.94 32.15 -19.31
C ARG A 10 6.49 30.72 -18.98
N LYS A 11 5.40 30.21 -19.57
CA LYS A 11 4.97 28.81 -19.40
C LYS A 11 5.92 27.79 -20.06
N ARG A 12 6.67 28.17 -21.10
CA ARG A 12 7.67 27.31 -21.75
C ARG A 12 9.06 27.36 -21.09
N ALA A 13 9.35 28.36 -20.26
CA ALA A 13 10.68 28.56 -19.67
C ALA A 13 10.92 27.85 -18.32
N VAL A 14 9.92 27.21 -17.71
CA VAL A 14 10.06 26.51 -16.40
C VAL A 14 10.06 24.98 -16.54
N ALA A 15 9.98 24.44 -17.75
CA ALA A 15 10.28 23.03 -18.01
C ALA A 15 11.77 22.85 -18.37
N ARG A 16 12.66 23.46 -17.59
CA ARG A 16 14.06 23.01 -17.58
C ARG A 16 13.96 21.57 -17.07
N LYS A 17 14.37 20.58 -17.88
CA LYS A 17 14.67 19.23 -17.43
C LYS A 17 15.72 19.39 -16.31
N LEU A 18 15.27 19.60 -15.08
CA LEU A 18 16.06 19.22 -13.93
C LEU A 18 16.18 17.72 -14.09
N THR A 19 17.35 17.28 -14.53
CA THR A 19 17.85 15.94 -14.22
C THR A 19 17.86 15.88 -12.69
N LEU A 20 16.71 15.50 -12.12
CA LEU A 20 16.59 15.22 -10.70
C LEU A 20 17.57 14.10 -10.44
N VAL A 21 18.65 14.42 -9.72
CA VAL A 21 19.58 13.42 -9.21
C VAL A 21 18.72 12.38 -8.49
N PRO A 22 18.85 11.08 -8.80
CA PRO A 22 18.12 10.05 -8.08
C PRO A 22 18.40 10.19 -6.59
N GLN A 23 17.39 10.55 -5.81
CA GLN A 23 17.48 10.66 -4.37
C GLN A 23 16.79 9.46 -3.72
N PRO A 24 17.38 8.85 -2.68
CA PRO A 24 16.69 7.83 -1.89
C PRO A 24 15.30 8.32 -1.47
N GLY A 25 14.29 7.47 -1.68
CA GLY A 25 12.91 7.81 -1.39
C GLY A 25 12.19 8.69 -2.40
N ARG A 26 12.82 9.07 -3.53
CA ARG A 26 12.18 9.81 -4.62
C ARG A 26 11.94 8.95 -5.86
N PHE A 27 10.76 9.11 -6.46
CA PHE A 27 10.38 8.52 -7.75
C PHE A 27 10.09 9.66 -8.74
N GLY A 28 11.14 10.15 -9.40
CA GLY A 28 11.07 11.44 -10.08
C GLY A 28 10.76 12.55 -9.06
N PRO A 29 9.69 13.35 -9.23
CA PRO A 29 9.32 14.37 -8.24
C PRO A 29 8.61 13.80 -7.00
N TRP A 30 8.10 12.56 -7.06
CA TRP A 30 7.21 11.98 -6.05
C TRP A 30 7.97 11.33 -4.89
N GLY A 31 7.29 11.11 -3.76
CA GLY A 31 7.85 10.44 -2.58
C GLY A 31 8.43 11.41 -1.55
N GLY A 32 9.57 11.07 -0.96
CA GLY A 32 10.28 11.85 0.05
C GLY A 32 9.96 11.46 1.50
N ARG A 33 10.45 12.29 2.43
CA ARG A 33 10.18 12.20 3.88
C ARG A 33 9.67 13.55 4.37
N TYR A 34 8.35 13.70 4.44
CA TYR A 34 7.69 14.91 4.89
C TYR A 34 7.05 14.68 6.26
N VAL A 35 7.88 14.38 7.25
CA VAL A 35 7.48 14.06 8.63
C VAL A 35 8.18 14.99 9.62
N PRO A 36 7.67 15.12 10.86
CA PRO A 36 8.41 15.81 11.92
C PRO A 36 9.77 15.16 12.18
N GLU A 37 10.73 15.97 12.63
CA GLU A 37 12.09 15.52 12.96
C GLU A 37 12.10 14.35 13.96
N THR A 38 11.13 14.33 14.88
CA THR A 38 10.97 13.25 15.88
C THR A 38 10.76 11.86 15.27
N LEU A 39 10.31 11.75 14.02
CA LEU A 39 10.16 10.47 13.32
C LEU A 39 11.36 10.10 12.43
N MET A 40 12.31 11.02 12.22
CA MET A 40 13.43 10.76 11.31
C MET A 40 14.31 9.60 11.78
N ALA A 41 14.63 9.57 13.07
CA ALA A 41 15.41 8.46 13.66
C ALA A 41 14.75 7.09 13.46
N ALA A 42 13.41 7.03 13.56
CA ALA A 42 12.64 5.81 13.38
C ALA A 42 12.60 5.35 11.91
N LEU A 43 12.44 6.30 10.98
CA LEU A 43 12.49 6.02 9.56
C LEU A 43 13.88 5.57 9.11
N ASP A 44 14.94 6.15 9.69
CA ASP A 44 16.32 5.76 9.42
C ASP A 44 16.64 4.36 9.99
N GLU A 45 16.14 4.04 11.19
CA GLU A 45 16.21 2.69 11.75
C GLU A 45 15.53 1.67 10.83
N LEU A 46 14.28 1.97 10.43
CA LEU A 46 13.50 1.13 9.53
C LEU A 46 14.18 0.95 8.17
N GLU A 47 14.71 2.01 7.56
CA GLU A 47 15.41 1.93 6.28
C GLU A 47 16.66 1.06 6.37
N ARG A 48 17.50 1.28 7.40
CA ARG A 48 18.71 0.48 7.60
C ARG A 48 18.39 -0.99 7.78
N GLU A 49 17.41 -1.32 8.63
CA GLU A 49 17.04 -2.72 8.87
C GLU A 49 16.37 -3.35 7.65
N TYR A 50 15.53 -2.61 6.93
CA TYR A 50 14.97 -3.08 5.67
C TYR A 50 16.04 -3.39 4.62
N GLU A 51 17.03 -2.51 4.43
CA GLU A 51 18.12 -2.74 3.47
C GLU A 51 19.01 -3.92 3.86
N ARG A 52 19.25 -4.14 5.17
CA ARG A 52 19.93 -5.32 5.69
C ARG A 52 19.11 -6.59 5.41
N ALA A 53 17.82 -6.59 5.78
CA ALA A 53 16.91 -7.71 5.60
C ALA A 53 16.76 -8.12 4.12
N LYS A 54 16.73 -7.14 3.21
CA LYS A 54 16.65 -7.37 1.76
C LYS A 54 17.85 -8.13 1.19
N ARG A 55 19.01 -8.07 1.85
CA ARG A 55 20.24 -8.76 1.43
C ARG A 55 20.47 -10.06 2.21
N ASP A 56 19.77 -10.25 3.32
CA ASP A 56 19.89 -11.41 4.20
C ASP A 56 19.14 -12.64 3.66
N PRO A 57 19.83 -13.74 3.31
CA PRO A 57 19.18 -14.97 2.87
C PRO A 57 18.28 -15.61 3.93
N LYS A 58 18.60 -15.46 5.23
CA LYS A 58 17.78 -16.00 6.32
C LYS A 58 16.44 -15.27 6.42
N PHE A 59 16.46 -13.94 6.27
CA PHE A 59 15.22 -13.15 6.22
C PHE A 59 14.34 -13.58 5.05
N LYS A 60 14.92 -13.72 3.85
CA LYS A 60 14.18 -14.19 2.67
C LYS A 60 13.58 -15.57 2.87
N ALA A 61 14.38 -16.53 3.37
CA ALA A 61 13.90 -17.88 3.63
C ALA A 61 12.75 -17.90 4.65
N ARG A 62 12.84 -17.08 5.71
CA ARG A 62 11.76 -16.97 6.71
C ARG A 62 10.50 -16.30 6.15
N LEU A 63 10.66 -15.22 5.37
CA LEU A 63 9.55 -14.55 4.68
C LEU A 63 8.86 -15.50 3.70
N ASP A 64 9.62 -16.14 2.81
CA ASP A 64 9.10 -17.08 1.82
C ASP A 64 8.45 -18.30 2.48
N GLY A 65 9.04 -18.78 3.58
CA GLY A 65 8.48 -19.82 4.43
C GLY A 65 7.08 -19.45 4.93
N LEU A 66 6.95 -18.29 5.60
CA LEU A 66 5.66 -17.82 6.11
C LEU A 66 4.65 -17.51 4.99
N LEU A 67 5.09 -16.91 3.88
CA LEU A 67 4.22 -16.67 2.73
C LEU A 67 3.65 -17.99 2.19
N LYS A 68 4.46 -19.05 2.13
CA LYS A 68 4.04 -20.35 1.64
C LYS A 68 3.16 -21.10 2.65
N THR A 69 3.63 -21.29 3.88
CA THR A 69 3.00 -22.22 4.83
C THR A 69 1.94 -21.57 5.72
N TYR A 70 2.01 -20.25 5.94
CA TYR A 70 1.07 -19.52 6.77
C TYR A 70 0.08 -18.70 5.93
N ALA A 71 0.58 -17.94 4.94
CA ALA A 71 -0.29 -17.12 4.10
C ALA A 71 -0.98 -17.91 2.97
N GLY A 72 -0.41 -19.03 2.54
CA GLY A 72 -0.97 -19.91 1.50
C GLY A 72 -0.55 -19.57 0.06
N ARG A 73 0.64 -18.99 -0.14
CA ARG A 73 1.19 -18.71 -1.47
C ARG A 73 1.75 -19.96 -2.17
N PRO A 74 1.73 -20.03 -3.51
CA PRO A 74 1.22 -19.01 -4.44
C PRO A 74 -0.31 -19.00 -4.52
N THR A 75 -0.90 -17.82 -4.75
CA THR A 75 -2.35 -17.71 -4.99
C THR A 75 -2.70 -18.11 -6.41
N ALA A 76 -3.89 -18.67 -6.62
CA ALA A 76 -4.32 -19.12 -7.95
C ALA A 76 -4.48 -17.96 -8.96
N LEU A 77 -4.37 -18.28 -10.25
CA LEU A 77 -4.82 -17.44 -11.36
C LEU A 77 -5.99 -18.14 -12.03
N SER A 78 -7.22 -17.65 -11.80
CA SER A 78 -8.44 -18.32 -12.25
C SER A 78 -8.96 -17.72 -13.55
N PHE A 79 -9.17 -18.54 -14.59
CA PHE A 79 -9.88 -18.11 -15.79
C PHE A 79 -11.38 -17.92 -15.48
N ALA A 80 -11.88 -16.70 -15.63
CA ALA A 80 -13.27 -16.34 -15.37
C ALA A 80 -14.11 -16.53 -16.64
N ARG A 81 -14.38 -17.79 -17.00
CA ARG A 81 -15.12 -18.16 -18.23
C ARG A 81 -16.43 -17.40 -18.41
N ARG A 82 -17.32 -17.44 -17.39
CA ARG A 82 -18.64 -16.79 -17.47
C ARG A 82 -18.55 -15.27 -17.62
N LEU A 83 -17.55 -14.63 -17.02
CA LEU A 83 -17.34 -13.19 -17.15
C LEU A 83 -16.82 -12.83 -18.54
N THR A 84 -15.91 -13.65 -19.06
CA THR A 84 -15.39 -13.55 -20.43
C THR A 84 -16.54 -13.65 -21.45
N GLU A 85 -17.39 -14.67 -21.32
CA GLU A 85 -18.58 -14.88 -22.17
C GLU A 85 -19.55 -13.70 -22.08
N LYS A 86 -19.85 -13.24 -20.86
CA LYS A 86 -20.79 -12.13 -20.63
C LYS A 86 -20.32 -10.81 -21.27
N LEU A 87 -19.01 -10.52 -21.26
CA LEU A 87 -18.48 -9.29 -21.85
C LEU A 87 -18.20 -9.41 -23.35
N GLY A 88 -18.21 -10.63 -23.91
CA GLY A 88 -18.06 -10.89 -25.34
C GLY A 88 -16.72 -10.42 -25.95
N GLY A 89 -15.73 -10.10 -25.11
CA GLY A 89 -14.49 -9.44 -25.51
C GLY A 89 -13.25 -10.17 -25.02
N ALA A 90 -12.60 -9.62 -23.99
CA ALA A 90 -11.33 -10.14 -23.50
C ALA A 90 -11.49 -11.41 -22.65
N LYS A 91 -10.51 -12.32 -22.73
CA LYS A 91 -10.31 -13.39 -21.73
C LYS A 91 -9.95 -12.76 -20.39
N ILE A 92 -10.72 -13.07 -19.34
CA ILE A 92 -10.50 -12.51 -18.01
C ILE A 92 -9.89 -13.55 -17.09
N TYR A 93 -8.77 -13.19 -16.46
CA TYR A 93 -8.13 -13.94 -15.40
C TYR A 93 -8.18 -13.16 -14.09
N LEU A 94 -8.46 -13.86 -12.99
CA LEU A 94 -8.51 -13.30 -11.65
C LEU A 94 -7.28 -13.79 -10.87
N LYS A 95 -6.42 -12.87 -10.43
CA LYS A 95 -5.33 -13.18 -9.49
C LYS A 95 -5.92 -13.25 -8.08
N ARG A 96 -5.98 -14.45 -7.51
CA ARG A 96 -6.82 -14.80 -6.36
C ARG A 96 -6.23 -14.43 -4.99
N GLU A 97 -5.87 -13.16 -4.80
CA GLU A 97 -5.42 -12.67 -3.49
C GLU A 97 -6.52 -12.72 -2.40
N ASP A 98 -7.78 -12.94 -2.80
CA ASP A 98 -8.90 -13.22 -1.90
C ASP A 98 -8.78 -14.56 -1.15
N LEU A 99 -8.03 -15.52 -1.71
CA LEU A 99 -7.80 -16.84 -1.11
C LEU A 99 -6.63 -16.85 -0.11
N LEU A 100 -5.90 -15.74 -0.02
CA LEU A 100 -4.77 -15.64 0.89
C LEU A 100 -5.27 -15.64 2.34
N HIS A 101 -4.48 -16.15 3.29
CA HIS A 101 -4.84 -16.07 4.70
C HIS A 101 -5.20 -14.63 5.08
N THR A 102 -6.16 -14.49 6.00
CA THR A 102 -6.89 -13.25 6.34
C THR A 102 -7.88 -12.71 5.28
N GLY A 103 -7.77 -13.13 4.01
CA GLY A 103 -8.74 -12.85 2.95
C GLY A 103 -8.39 -11.68 2.02
N ALA A 104 -7.15 -11.18 2.05
CA ALA A 104 -6.70 -10.08 1.21
C ALA A 104 -5.18 -10.08 1.01
N HIS A 105 -4.71 -9.31 0.01
CA HIS A 105 -3.28 -9.14 -0.29
C HIS A 105 -2.47 -8.53 0.86
N LYS A 106 -3.11 -7.93 1.87
CA LYS A 106 -2.48 -7.18 2.98
C LYS A 106 -1.51 -8.02 3.82
N ILE A 107 -1.78 -9.32 3.99
CA ILE A 107 -0.94 -10.20 4.80
C ILE A 107 0.50 -10.31 4.25
N ASN A 108 0.71 -10.15 2.94
CA ASN A 108 2.05 -10.14 2.34
C ASN A 108 2.94 -9.06 2.98
N ASN A 109 2.41 -7.84 3.08
CA ASN A 109 3.11 -6.70 3.69
C ASN A 109 3.23 -6.87 5.20
N CYS A 110 2.18 -7.35 5.86
CA CYS A 110 2.17 -7.49 7.31
C CYS A 110 3.22 -8.49 7.78
N ILE A 111 3.38 -9.64 7.11
CA ILE A 111 4.44 -10.61 7.44
C ILE A 111 5.82 -9.96 7.25
N GLY A 112 6.05 -9.32 6.10
CA GLY A 112 7.32 -8.66 5.80
C GLY A 112 7.71 -7.62 6.85
N GLN A 113 6.78 -6.75 7.23
CA GLN A 113 7.01 -5.76 8.28
C GLN A 113 7.11 -6.39 9.67
N GLY A 114 6.28 -7.37 10.02
CA GLY A 114 6.36 -8.07 11.32
C GLY A 114 7.72 -8.72 11.55
N LEU A 115 8.33 -9.29 10.51
CA LEU A 115 9.71 -9.78 10.60
C LEU A 115 10.74 -8.66 10.79
N LEU A 116 10.48 -7.45 10.29
CA LEU A 116 11.33 -6.28 10.58
C LEU A 116 11.13 -5.76 12.01
N VAL A 117 9.91 -5.81 12.56
CA VAL A 117 9.62 -5.48 13.97
C VAL A 117 10.50 -6.33 14.89
N GLU A 118 10.57 -7.64 14.66
CA GLU A 118 11.42 -8.56 15.42
C GLU A 118 12.90 -8.17 15.33
N ARG A 119 13.39 -7.84 14.12
CA ARG A 119 14.79 -7.46 13.90
C ARG A 119 15.18 -6.13 14.54
N MET A 120 14.24 -5.19 14.59
CA MET A 120 14.41 -3.91 15.28
C MET A 120 14.23 -4.03 16.81
N GLY A 121 13.92 -5.22 17.33
CA GLY A 121 13.71 -5.44 18.77
C GLY A 121 12.50 -4.69 19.35
N LYS A 122 11.53 -4.33 18.50
CA LYS A 122 10.29 -3.68 18.94
C LYS A 122 9.31 -4.77 19.41
N HIS A 123 8.49 -4.44 20.41
CA HIS A 123 7.51 -5.38 20.99
C HIS A 123 6.06 -4.95 20.78
N ARG A 124 5.84 -3.71 20.31
CA ARG A 124 4.53 -3.14 20.08
C ARG A 124 4.36 -2.70 18.64
N VAL A 125 3.18 -2.94 18.08
CA VAL A 125 2.78 -2.54 16.73
C VAL A 125 1.54 -1.68 16.80
N VAL A 126 1.59 -0.55 16.10
CA VAL A 126 0.42 0.27 15.80
C VAL A 126 0.11 0.21 14.31
N ALA A 127 -1.17 0.23 13.95
CA ALA A 127 -1.62 0.31 12.56
C ALA A 127 -2.93 1.08 12.44
N GLU A 128 -3.24 1.53 11.23
CA GLU A 128 -4.54 2.08 10.84
C GLU A 128 -5.39 1.02 10.15
N THR A 129 -6.70 1.21 10.06
CA THR A 129 -7.50 0.47 9.08
C THR A 129 -8.78 1.22 8.71
N GLY A 130 -9.23 1.01 7.47
CA GLY A 130 -10.54 1.51 6.98
C GLY A 130 -11.48 0.32 6.80
N ALA A 131 -11.37 -0.40 5.69
CA ALA A 131 -12.15 -1.62 5.43
C ALA A 131 -11.90 -2.79 6.42
N GLY A 132 -10.98 -2.65 7.39
CA GLY A 132 -10.68 -3.69 8.37
C GLY A 132 -9.60 -4.69 7.94
N GLN A 133 -9.44 -4.95 6.63
CA GLN A 133 -8.51 -5.98 6.12
C GLN A 133 -7.05 -5.79 6.53
N HIS A 134 -6.54 -4.55 6.59
CA HIS A 134 -5.17 -4.28 7.04
C HIS A 134 -5.01 -4.53 8.54
N GLY A 135 -5.98 -4.06 9.33
CA GLY A 135 -6.03 -4.30 10.76
C GLY A 135 -6.10 -5.80 11.11
N VAL A 136 -6.94 -6.58 10.42
CA VAL A 136 -7.00 -8.05 10.61
C VAL A 136 -5.65 -8.70 10.27
N ALA A 137 -5.01 -8.32 9.16
CA ALA A 137 -3.70 -8.84 8.78
C ALA A 137 -2.60 -8.46 9.79
N THR A 138 -2.63 -7.24 10.32
CA THR A 138 -1.71 -6.76 11.36
C THR A 138 -1.90 -7.54 12.65
N ALA A 139 -3.14 -7.65 13.15
CA ALA A 139 -3.48 -8.41 14.35
C ALA A 139 -3.06 -9.88 14.22
N THR A 140 -3.27 -10.48 13.04
CA THR A 140 -2.89 -11.86 12.75
C THR A 140 -1.37 -12.06 12.87
N VAL A 141 -0.58 -11.15 12.30
CA VAL A 141 0.89 -11.24 12.36
C VAL A 141 1.42 -10.93 13.76
N CYS A 142 0.81 -10.00 14.49
CA CYS A 142 1.19 -9.71 15.87
C CYS A 142 0.90 -10.91 16.78
N ALA A 143 -0.25 -11.57 16.62
CA ALA A 143 -0.57 -12.80 17.33
C ALA A 143 0.41 -13.94 16.99
N LEU A 144 0.79 -14.08 15.71
CA LEU A 144 1.77 -15.08 15.26
C LEU A 144 3.17 -14.84 15.85
N LEU A 145 3.62 -13.59 15.91
CA LEU A 145 4.99 -13.22 16.29
C LEU A 145 5.15 -12.76 17.75
N GLY A 146 4.04 -12.68 18.50
CA GLY A 146 4.05 -12.31 19.92
C GLY A 146 4.23 -10.81 20.18
N PHE A 147 3.63 -9.95 19.36
CA PHE A 147 3.66 -8.50 19.55
C PHE A 147 2.36 -7.96 20.14
N GLU A 148 2.45 -6.91 20.97
CA GLU A 148 1.30 -6.10 21.32
C GLU A 148 0.75 -5.40 20.07
N CYS A 149 -0.55 -5.43 19.85
CA CYS A 149 -1.17 -4.88 18.65
C CYS A 149 -2.27 -3.88 19.01
N LEU A 150 -2.10 -2.63 18.54
CA LEU A 150 -3.13 -1.61 18.58
C LEU A 150 -3.50 -1.18 17.16
N VAL A 151 -4.78 -1.29 16.82
CA VAL A 151 -5.33 -0.85 15.53
C VAL A 151 -6.25 0.34 15.73
N TYR A 152 -5.93 1.45 15.08
CA TYR A 152 -6.78 2.62 14.97
C TYR A 152 -7.75 2.47 13.80
N MET A 153 -9.03 2.77 14.03
CA MET A 153 -10.08 2.67 13.02
C MET A 153 -11.10 3.79 13.20
N GLY A 154 -11.48 4.47 12.12
CA GLY A 154 -12.53 5.50 12.19
C GLY A 154 -13.86 4.91 12.66
N THR A 155 -14.60 5.63 13.52
CA THR A 155 -15.84 5.08 14.12
C THR A 155 -16.91 4.73 13.09
N GLU A 156 -16.98 5.46 11.98
CA GLU A 156 -17.90 5.14 10.88
C GLU A 156 -17.45 3.88 10.11
N ASP A 157 -16.14 3.68 9.94
CA ASP A 157 -15.59 2.46 9.35
C ASP A 157 -15.80 1.25 10.29
N MET A 158 -15.63 1.42 11.62
CA MET A 158 -15.91 0.39 12.62
C MET A 158 -17.36 -0.09 12.53
N ARG A 159 -18.31 0.85 12.44
CA ARG A 159 -19.74 0.54 12.31
C ARG A 159 -20.03 -0.25 11.02
N ARG A 160 -19.42 0.13 9.90
CA ARG A 160 -19.62 -0.54 8.60
C ARG A 160 -18.92 -1.89 8.48
N GLN A 161 -17.88 -2.14 9.27
CA GLN A 161 -16.99 -3.29 9.16
C GLN A 161 -16.88 -4.06 10.49
N GLU A 162 -18.00 -4.17 11.21
CA GLU A 162 -18.07 -4.77 12.55
C GLU A 162 -17.43 -6.17 12.62
N LEU A 163 -17.64 -7.00 11.60
CA LEU A 163 -17.04 -8.34 11.52
C LEU A 163 -15.50 -8.31 11.55
N ASN A 164 -14.88 -7.33 10.89
CA ASN A 164 -13.42 -7.19 10.93
C ASN A 164 -12.94 -6.64 12.28
N VAL A 165 -13.72 -5.76 12.93
CA VAL A 165 -13.44 -5.33 14.32
C VAL A 165 -13.45 -6.52 15.27
N PHE A 166 -14.48 -7.36 15.17
CA PHE A 166 -14.59 -8.58 15.96
C PHE A 166 -13.41 -9.53 15.72
N ARG A 167 -13.04 -9.78 14.46
CA ARG A 167 -11.88 -10.62 14.11
C ARG A 167 -10.57 -10.09 14.69
N MET A 168 -10.33 -8.78 14.65
CA MET A 168 -9.14 -8.17 15.25
C MET A 168 -9.08 -8.40 16.77
N ARG A 169 -10.20 -8.24 17.47
CA ARG A 169 -10.28 -8.48 18.92
C ARG A 169 -10.09 -9.95 19.29
N LEU A 170 -10.65 -10.88 18.50
CA LEU A 170 -10.40 -12.32 18.68
C LEU A 170 -8.93 -12.70 18.53
N LEU A 171 -8.18 -11.96 17.70
CA LEU A 171 -6.74 -12.12 17.53
C LEU A 171 -5.92 -11.44 18.64
N GLY A 172 -6.56 -10.85 19.66
CA GLY A 172 -5.91 -10.21 20.79
C GLY A 172 -5.47 -8.75 20.55
N ALA A 173 -5.84 -8.14 19.42
CA ALA A 173 -5.54 -6.74 19.18
C ALA A 173 -6.52 -5.80 19.91
N GLU A 174 -6.00 -4.71 20.46
CA GLU A 174 -6.83 -3.56 20.84
C GLU A 174 -7.30 -2.85 19.57
N VAL A 175 -8.60 -2.55 19.47
CA VAL A 175 -9.16 -1.77 18.36
C VAL A 175 -9.73 -0.48 18.92
N ARG A 176 -9.06 0.63 18.61
CA ARG A 176 -9.39 1.97 19.13
C ARG A 176 -10.09 2.80 18.07
N GLY A 177 -11.29 3.27 18.42
CA GLY A 177 -12.11 4.12 17.56
C GLY A 177 -11.57 5.54 17.47
N VAL A 178 -11.61 6.12 16.28
CA VAL A 178 -11.27 7.53 16.02
C VAL A 178 -12.53 8.28 15.62
N ASP A 179 -12.98 9.19 16.49
CA ASP A 179 -14.23 9.95 16.31
C ASP A 179 -14.03 11.39 15.78
N THR A 180 -12.77 11.79 15.58
CA THR A 180 -12.40 13.10 15.05
C THR A 180 -12.50 13.15 13.51
N GLY A 181 -12.67 14.36 12.98
CA GLY A 181 -12.63 14.61 11.55
C GLY A 181 -13.75 13.89 10.77
N SER A 182 -13.36 13.19 9.71
CA SER A 182 -14.30 12.43 8.86
C SER A 182 -14.68 11.07 9.44
N ARG A 183 -14.01 10.63 10.52
CA ARG A 183 -14.22 9.33 11.18
C ARG A 183 -13.95 8.15 10.25
N THR A 184 -12.98 8.31 9.35
CA THR A 184 -12.57 7.28 8.38
C THR A 184 -11.05 7.03 8.41
N LEU A 185 -10.55 6.20 7.48
CA LEU A 185 -9.13 5.87 7.31
C LEU A 185 -8.15 7.05 7.44
N LYS A 186 -8.47 8.25 6.91
CA LYS A 186 -7.57 9.42 7.00
C LYS A 186 -7.29 9.77 8.46
N ASP A 187 -8.32 9.80 9.29
CA ASP A 187 -8.22 10.18 10.69
C ASP A 187 -7.54 9.08 11.51
N ALA A 188 -7.83 7.81 11.20
CA ALA A 188 -7.12 6.66 11.78
C ALA A 188 -5.60 6.69 11.53
N ILE A 189 -5.16 7.09 10.33
CA ILE A 189 -3.72 7.26 10.02
C ILE A 189 -3.11 8.36 10.90
N ASN A 190 -3.81 9.48 11.08
CA ASN A 190 -3.30 10.59 11.87
C ASN A 190 -3.09 10.16 13.33
N GLU A 191 -4.03 9.43 13.93
CA GLU A 191 -3.91 8.93 15.29
C GLU A 191 -2.83 7.85 15.44
N ALA A 192 -2.72 6.92 14.47
CA ALA A 192 -1.63 5.94 14.45
C ALA A 192 -0.24 6.61 14.36
N MET A 193 -0.11 7.67 13.55
CA MET A 193 1.14 8.45 13.47
C MET A 193 1.44 9.19 14.79
N ARG A 194 0.43 9.78 15.46
CA ARG A 194 0.61 10.44 16.77
C ARG A 194 1.06 9.47 17.85
N ASP A 195 0.46 8.28 17.91
CA ASP A 195 0.90 7.22 18.82
C ASP A 195 2.35 6.85 18.52
N TRP A 196 2.69 6.61 17.25
CA TRP A 196 4.04 6.23 16.87
C TRP A 196 5.09 7.28 17.24
N VAL A 197 4.80 8.58 17.04
CA VAL A 197 5.67 9.69 17.50
C VAL A 197 5.93 9.60 19.00
N THR A 198 4.91 9.28 19.78
CA THR A 198 4.97 9.24 21.25
C THR A 198 5.73 8.01 21.75
N ASN A 199 5.60 6.88 21.06
CA ASN A 199 6.09 5.56 21.50
C ASN A 199 7.21 4.98 20.61
N VAL A 200 7.92 5.85 19.87
CA VAL A 200 8.84 5.49 18.79
C VAL A 200 9.94 4.49 19.16
N ARG A 201 10.36 4.48 20.43
CA ARG A 201 11.41 3.59 20.93
C ARG A 201 10.98 2.13 20.96
N THR A 202 9.73 1.87 21.34
CA THR A 202 9.19 0.52 21.58
C THR A 202 8.24 0.04 20.48
N THR A 203 7.71 0.98 19.70
CA THR A 203 6.60 0.75 18.77
C THR A 203 7.04 0.88 17.31
N HIS A 204 6.60 -0.06 16.48
CA HIS A 204 6.63 0.06 15.02
C HIS A 204 5.27 0.45 14.46
N TYR A 205 5.23 1.39 13.52
CA TYR A 205 4.02 1.71 12.77
C TYR A 205 3.92 0.83 11.53
N LEU A 206 3.03 -0.15 11.55
CA LEU A 206 2.82 -1.06 10.43
C LEU A 206 1.86 -0.43 9.41
N LEU A 207 2.39 0.47 8.57
CA LEU A 207 1.63 1.18 7.55
C LEU A 207 1.13 0.23 6.46
N GLY A 208 -0.15 0.36 6.08
CA GLY A 208 -0.87 -0.65 5.31
C GLY A 208 -0.88 -0.49 3.79
N SER A 209 -0.20 0.48 3.22
CA SER A 209 -0.21 0.71 1.76
C SER A 209 1.08 1.36 1.24
N VAL A 210 1.17 1.59 -0.07
CA VAL A 210 2.34 2.24 -0.70
C VAL A 210 2.22 3.76 -0.66
N LEU A 211 2.00 4.25 0.55
CA LEU A 211 1.97 5.65 0.95
C LEU A 211 3.00 5.82 2.09
N GLY A 212 3.03 7.00 2.72
CA GLY A 212 3.96 7.25 3.81
C GLY A 212 5.32 7.76 3.35
N ALA A 213 6.08 8.29 4.30
CA ALA A 213 7.47 8.66 4.08
C ALA A 213 8.32 7.45 3.67
N HIS A 214 9.37 7.68 2.88
CA HIS A 214 10.40 6.65 2.64
C HIS A 214 10.94 6.12 4.00
N PRO A 215 11.05 4.80 4.23
CA PRO A 215 11.10 3.72 3.22
C PRO A 215 9.76 3.02 2.88
N TYR A 216 8.63 3.42 3.46
CA TYR A 216 7.37 2.68 3.33
C TYR A 216 6.96 2.39 1.87
N PRO A 217 6.92 3.36 0.92
CA PRO A 217 6.49 3.07 -0.44
C PRO A 217 7.34 1.99 -1.14
N THR A 218 8.66 2.03 -0.95
CA THR A 218 9.61 1.05 -1.52
C THR A 218 9.44 -0.32 -0.86
N MET A 219 9.40 -0.34 0.47
CA MET A 219 9.32 -1.55 1.28
C MET A 219 7.99 -2.29 1.05
N VAL A 220 6.87 -1.59 1.18
CA VAL A 220 5.52 -2.17 1.02
C VAL A 220 5.32 -2.68 -0.40
N ARG A 221 5.82 -1.96 -1.42
CA ARG A 221 5.85 -2.45 -2.80
C ARG A 221 6.61 -3.76 -2.88
N ASP A 222 7.83 -3.81 -2.36
CA ASP A 222 8.69 -4.99 -2.45
C ASP A 222 8.06 -6.23 -1.79
N PHE A 223 7.37 -6.07 -0.66
CA PHE A 223 6.61 -7.17 -0.03
C PHE A 223 5.38 -7.60 -0.84
N HIS A 224 4.80 -6.74 -1.68
CA HIS A 224 3.71 -7.10 -2.58
C HIS A 224 4.16 -7.59 -3.96
N ARG A 225 5.45 -7.48 -4.33
CA ARG A 225 5.96 -7.91 -5.67
C ARG A 225 5.70 -9.38 -5.98
N VAL A 226 5.54 -10.21 -4.95
CA VAL A 226 5.20 -11.63 -5.10
C VAL A 226 3.92 -11.84 -5.94
N ILE A 227 2.97 -10.90 -5.88
CA ILE A 227 1.71 -10.94 -6.66
C ILE A 227 2.02 -10.92 -8.16
N GLY A 228 2.82 -9.95 -8.61
CA GLY A 228 3.21 -9.81 -10.01
C GLY A 228 4.09 -10.96 -10.50
N ARG A 229 5.02 -11.44 -9.66
CA ARG A 229 5.92 -12.56 -10.02
C ARG A 229 5.14 -13.83 -10.31
N GLU A 230 4.22 -14.17 -9.43
CA GLU A 230 3.35 -15.32 -9.62
C GLU A 230 2.42 -15.14 -10.81
N ALA A 231 1.76 -13.97 -10.93
CA ALA A 231 0.84 -13.69 -12.03
C ALA A 231 1.53 -13.82 -13.40
N ARG A 232 2.77 -13.31 -13.53
CA ARG A 232 3.57 -13.42 -14.75
C ARG A 232 3.90 -14.88 -15.09
N SER A 233 4.36 -15.66 -14.11
CA SER A 233 4.62 -17.08 -14.33
C SER A 233 3.36 -17.85 -14.71
N GLN A 234 2.24 -17.54 -14.05
CA GLN A 234 0.97 -18.24 -14.24
C GLN A 234 0.33 -17.93 -15.59
N ILE A 235 0.32 -16.67 -16.02
CA ILE A 235 -0.27 -16.29 -17.31
C ILE A 235 0.55 -16.79 -18.49
N MET A 236 1.89 -16.78 -18.38
CA MET A 236 2.76 -17.39 -19.40
C MET A 236 2.50 -18.90 -19.52
N LYS A 237 2.28 -19.60 -18.40
CA LYS A 237 1.92 -21.02 -18.41
C LYS A 237 0.53 -21.27 -19.01
N ALA A 238 -0.45 -20.41 -18.74
CA ALA A 238 -1.83 -20.58 -19.17
C ALA A 238 -2.09 -20.20 -20.64
N GLU A 239 -1.44 -19.14 -21.14
CA GLU A 239 -1.73 -18.55 -22.45
C GLU A 239 -0.52 -18.48 -23.39
N GLY A 240 0.69 -18.85 -22.93
CA GLY A 240 1.92 -18.78 -23.72
C GLY A 240 2.37 -17.36 -24.06
N LYS A 241 1.73 -16.34 -23.49
CA LYS A 241 1.99 -14.92 -23.77
C LYS A 241 1.63 -14.03 -22.57
N LEU A 242 2.19 -12.82 -22.57
CA LEU A 242 1.84 -11.77 -21.60
C LEU A 242 0.41 -11.25 -21.84
N PRO A 243 -0.26 -10.75 -20.79
CA PRO A 243 -1.61 -10.20 -20.91
C PRO A 243 -1.59 -8.88 -21.67
N THR A 244 -2.69 -8.56 -22.36
CA THR A 244 -2.87 -7.24 -23.00
C THR A 244 -2.95 -6.11 -21.97
N ALA A 245 -3.62 -6.36 -20.85
CA ALA A 245 -3.80 -5.40 -19.77
C ALA A 245 -3.81 -6.09 -18.40
N ILE A 246 -3.36 -5.37 -17.39
CA ILE A 246 -3.48 -5.72 -15.97
C ILE A 246 -4.26 -4.59 -15.29
N ILE A 247 -5.32 -4.95 -14.60
CA ILE A 247 -6.25 -4.01 -13.97
C ILE A 247 -6.23 -4.25 -12.46
N ALA A 248 -6.09 -3.19 -11.68
CA ALA A 248 -6.07 -3.27 -10.22
C ALA A 248 -6.67 -2.01 -9.58
N CYS A 249 -7.31 -2.16 -8.42
CA CYS A 249 -7.89 -1.02 -7.72
C CYS A 249 -6.83 -0.19 -6.99
N VAL A 250 -7.00 1.13 -6.99
CA VAL A 250 -6.06 2.10 -6.42
C VAL A 250 -6.76 2.90 -5.33
N GLY A 251 -6.62 2.43 -4.08
CA GLY A 251 -6.71 3.28 -2.89
C GLY A 251 -5.33 3.93 -2.67
N GLY A 252 -4.59 3.44 -1.68
CA GLY A 252 -3.17 3.80 -1.55
C GLY A 252 -2.25 3.15 -2.61
N GLY A 253 -2.69 2.07 -3.27
CA GLY A 253 -2.01 1.48 -4.44
C GLY A 253 -1.20 0.19 -4.18
N SER A 254 -1.22 -0.38 -2.98
CA SER A 254 -0.37 -1.53 -2.61
C SER A 254 -0.59 -2.79 -3.47
N ASN A 255 -1.85 -3.19 -3.70
CA ASN A 255 -2.17 -4.32 -4.56
C ASN A 255 -1.77 -4.03 -6.02
N ALA A 256 -2.06 -2.81 -6.48
CA ALA A 256 -1.83 -2.38 -7.86
C ALA A 256 -0.34 -2.40 -8.19
N ILE A 257 0.50 -1.73 -7.40
CA ILE A 257 1.94 -1.78 -7.66
C ILE A 257 2.51 -3.19 -7.44
N GLY A 258 1.95 -3.97 -6.50
CA GLY A 258 2.35 -5.37 -6.29
C GLY A 258 2.21 -6.24 -7.54
N ILE A 259 1.09 -6.12 -8.25
CA ILE A 259 0.87 -6.85 -9.50
C ILE A 259 1.55 -6.18 -10.71
N PHE A 260 1.61 -4.85 -10.77
CA PHE A 260 2.18 -4.11 -11.89
C PHE A 260 3.70 -4.20 -11.97
N HIS A 261 4.40 -4.30 -10.84
CA HIS A 261 5.85 -4.11 -10.77
C HIS A 261 6.64 -4.97 -11.76
N GLU A 262 6.26 -6.24 -11.90
CA GLU A 262 6.96 -7.19 -12.79
C GLU A 262 6.62 -7.01 -14.28
N PHE A 263 5.76 -6.05 -14.62
CA PHE A 263 5.32 -5.74 -15.98
C PHE A 263 5.64 -4.30 -16.41
N ILE A 264 6.25 -3.48 -15.54
CA ILE A 264 6.59 -2.07 -15.86
C ILE A 264 7.48 -1.94 -17.10
N GLY A 265 8.38 -2.91 -17.33
CA GLY A 265 9.25 -2.94 -18.51
C GLY A 265 8.57 -3.43 -19.79
N ASP A 266 7.41 -4.08 -19.69
CA ASP A 266 6.72 -4.71 -20.81
C ASP A 266 5.82 -3.69 -21.52
N LYS A 267 6.40 -2.91 -22.44
CA LYS A 267 5.71 -1.77 -23.14
C LYS A 267 4.38 -2.11 -23.82
N LYS A 268 4.11 -3.38 -24.12
CA LYS A 268 2.87 -3.85 -24.75
C LYS A 268 1.77 -4.20 -23.72
N VAL A 269 2.10 -4.29 -22.44
CA VAL A 269 1.17 -4.60 -21.35
C VAL A 269 0.63 -3.29 -20.79
N GLN A 270 -0.67 -3.06 -20.92
CA GLN A 270 -1.31 -1.89 -20.32
C GLN A 270 -1.48 -2.09 -18.80
N LEU A 271 -1.08 -1.10 -18.00
CA LEU A 271 -1.23 -1.12 -16.54
C LEU A 271 -2.30 -0.11 -16.14
N ILE A 272 -3.46 -0.59 -15.70
CA ILE A 272 -4.66 0.21 -15.50
C ILE A 272 -5.04 0.22 -14.02
N GLY A 273 -4.83 1.37 -13.37
CA GLY A 273 -5.29 1.63 -12.00
C GLY A 273 -6.72 2.17 -11.98
N VAL A 274 -7.58 1.61 -11.13
CA VAL A 274 -8.99 2.03 -10.99
C VAL A 274 -9.22 2.65 -9.61
N GLU A 275 -9.53 3.94 -9.56
CA GLU A 275 -9.85 4.66 -8.31
C GLU A 275 -11.35 4.67 -8.02
N ALA A 276 -11.73 4.92 -6.76
CA ALA A 276 -13.14 4.97 -6.37
C ALA A 276 -13.82 6.27 -6.84
N GLY A 277 -14.71 6.14 -7.83
CA GLY A 277 -15.51 7.23 -8.38
C GLY A 277 -16.62 7.76 -7.46
N GLY A 278 -16.93 7.03 -6.38
CA GLY A 278 -17.86 7.48 -5.34
C GLY A 278 -19.27 7.78 -5.86
N ARG A 279 -19.90 8.83 -5.31
CA ARG A 279 -21.29 9.25 -5.61
C ARG A 279 -21.37 10.33 -6.69
N GLY A 280 -20.25 10.96 -7.04
CA GLY A 280 -20.20 12.08 -7.97
C GLY A 280 -18.81 12.71 -8.03
N GLU A 281 -18.67 13.78 -8.81
CA GLU A 281 -17.36 14.40 -9.12
C GLU A 281 -16.96 15.55 -8.18
N ARG A 282 -17.82 15.91 -7.23
CA ARG A 282 -17.52 16.97 -6.27
C ARG A 282 -16.53 16.48 -5.21
N LEU A 283 -15.65 17.38 -4.74
CA LEU A 283 -14.77 17.09 -3.60
C LEU A 283 -15.61 16.62 -2.40
N GLY A 284 -15.20 15.50 -1.79
CA GLY A 284 -15.95 14.82 -0.73
C GLY A 284 -16.91 13.73 -1.21
N ASP A 285 -17.25 13.66 -2.50
CA ASP A 285 -18.12 12.63 -3.07
C ASP A 285 -17.37 11.46 -3.73
N HIS A 286 -16.04 11.55 -3.91
CA HIS A 286 -15.19 10.51 -4.49
C HIS A 286 -13.80 10.43 -3.83
N ALA A 287 -13.02 9.39 -4.19
CA ALA A 287 -11.62 9.24 -3.78
C ALA A 287 -10.63 9.13 -4.96
N ALA A 288 -11.08 9.53 -6.17
CA ALA A 288 -10.25 9.58 -7.38
C ALA A 288 -9.25 10.75 -7.41
N ARG A 289 -8.07 10.57 -6.81
CA ARG A 289 -7.04 11.62 -6.66
C ARG A 289 -6.26 11.92 -7.95
N PHE A 290 -6.19 11.01 -8.92
CA PHE A 290 -5.53 11.31 -10.19
C PHE A 290 -6.44 12.02 -11.19
N ARG A 291 -7.77 11.91 -11.02
CA ARG A 291 -8.74 12.60 -11.89
C ARG A 291 -8.97 14.07 -11.49
N GLY A 292 -8.98 14.37 -10.19
CA GLY A 292 -9.32 15.71 -9.69
C GLY A 292 -8.40 16.25 -8.58
N GLY A 293 -7.31 15.55 -8.25
CA GLY A 293 -6.38 15.98 -7.22
C GLY A 293 -5.22 16.83 -7.76
N LEU A 294 -4.56 17.52 -6.84
CA LEU A 294 -3.37 18.34 -7.10
C LEU A 294 -2.15 17.73 -6.39
N PRO A 295 -0.92 17.96 -6.88
CA PRO A 295 0.29 17.60 -6.15
C PRO A 295 0.33 18.28 -4.77
N GLY A 296 0.63 17.52 -3.73
CA GLY A 296 0.66 18.00 -2.36
C GLY A 296 1.37 17.02 -1.44
N VAL A 297 1.57 17.43 -0.19
CA VAL A 297 2.15 16.60 0.87
C VAL A 297 1.02 16.10 1.74
N LEU A 298 0.92 14.78 1.91
CA LEU A 298 0.00 14.16 2.85
C LEU A 298 0.64 12.92 3.47
N GLN A 299 0.54 12.80 4.78
CA GLN A 299 0.97 11.61 5.53
C GLN A 299 2.41 11.20 5.20
N GLY A 300 3.35 12.15 5.17
CA GLY A 300 4.77 11.86 4.99
C GLY A 300 5.29 11.82 3.55
N THR A 301 4.43 11.89 2.53
CA THR A 301 4.83 11.76 1.12
C THR A 301 4.30 12.88 0.23
N TYR A 302 5.09 13.28 -0.76
CA TYR A 302 4.64 14.15 -1.86
C TYR A 302 4.00 13.30 -2.97
N SER A 303 2.72 13.54 -3.25
CA SER A 303 1.87 12.76 -4.17
C SER A 303 0.69 13.60 -4.66
N TYR A 304 -0.17 13.02 -5.50
CA TYR A 304 -1.51 13.58 -5.74
C TYR A 304 -2.41 13.40 -4.52
N VAL A 305 -3.15 14.45 -4.17
CA VAL A 305 -4.12 14.49 -3.07
C VAL A 305 -5.35 15.30 -3.51
N LEU A 306 -6.51 14.97 -2.95
CA LEU A 306 -7.70 15.81 -3.06
C LEU A 306 -7.58 16.93 -2.03
N GLN A 307 -7.45 18.17 -2.49
CA GLN A 307 -7.23 19.39 -1.69
C GLN A 307 -7.91 20.59 -2.37
N ASP A 308 -8.24 21.61 -1.59
CA ASP A 308 -8.81 22.91 -2.01
C ASP A 308 -7.74 23.99 -2.27
#